data_AF-A0A3M2B7M7-F1
#
_entry.id   AF-A0A3M2B7M7-F1
#
_cell.length_a   1.000
_cell.length_b   1.000
_cell.length_c   1.000
_cell.angle_alpha   90.00
_cell.angle_beta   90.00
_cell.angle_gamma   90.00
#
_symmetry.space_group_name_H-M   'P 1'
#
loop_
_entity.id
_entity.type
_entity.pdbx_description
1 polymer ?
#
loop_
_entity_poly.entity_id
_entity_poly.type
_entity_poly.pdbx_seq_one_letter_code
_entity_poly.pdbx_strand_id
1 'polypeptide(L)'
;KELIVQGYLSPLRTKAGQSRADTSGLHVRGGEFVAGEVEELMDDEGLVESACAEIVEQTRDRHAVLIFASGVNHGRHIVRVLEERHGCECAFVCGQTPAKERDELLSRFKQGRLKYLCNINVLTTGFDAPNVDCVALLRPTLSPGLYYQMVGRGFRLHPGKDDCLVLDFGGNVLRHGPVDDLQIKEPGEGDGDAPAKECPECHAVIHAAYAKCPECGHEFPPPQREQHETSASTAGVLSGQVEDTEYRVSDVYFSVHTKRGAEPGHPRSMRVEYRTGLSSYISEWVCFEHTGYARAKAEQWWRKRSNEPVPSNTEDAVDLCERGGICETHAITVRRVAGEQYDRIIDHELGSVPPRLDGSDERDDGNLPEYVYADGDIPF
;
A
#
# COMPACT_ATOMS: atom_id res chain seq x y z
N LYS A 1 4.49 -0.36 -13.26
CA LYS A 1 3.39 -1.25 -13.73
C LYS A 1 3.29 -1.35 -15.25
N GLU A 2 3.08 -0.25 -15.99
CA GLU A 2 2.91 -0.28 -17.47
C GLU A 2 4.09 -0.92 -18.21
N LEU A 3 5.32 -0.63 -17.81
CA LEU A 3 6.52 -1.20 -18.43
C LEU A 3 6.66 -2.72 -18.26
N ILE A 4 6.15 -3.29 -17.15
CA ILE A 4 6.12 -4.74 -16.93
C ILE A 4 5.03 -5.37 -17.81
N VAL A 5 3.84 -4.76 -17.85
CA VAL A 5 2.70 -5.22 -18.66
C VAL A 5 3.02 -5.17 -20.16
N GLN A 6 3.78 -4.16 -20.60
CA GLN A 6 4.24 -4.01 -21.98
C GLN A 6 5.45 -4.88 -22.31
N GLY A 7 5.97 -5.66 -21.36
CA GLY A 7 7.09 -6.57 -21.57
C GLY A 7 8.46 -5.89 -21.68
N TYR A 8 8.59 -4.62 -21.28
CA TYR A 8 9.88 -3.90 -21.25
C TYR A 8 10.72 -4.20 -20.00
N LEU A 9 10.12 -4.79 -18.96
CA LEU A 9 10.77 -5.23 -17.73
C LEU A 9 10.37 -6.68 -17.40
N SER A 10 11.28 -7.43 -16.78
CA SER A 10 11.03 -8.78 -16.30
C SER A 10 10.02 -8.75 -15.14
N PRO A 11 9.03 -9.67 -15.11
CA PRO A 11 8.08 -9.76 -14.01
C PRO A 11 8.80 -10.14 -12.71
N LEU A 12 8.31 -9.63 -11.59
CA LEU A 12 8.83 -9.98 -10.26
C LEU A 12 7.92 -10.98 -9.57
N ARG A 13 8.53 -11.93 -8.86
CA ARG A 13 7.85 -12.81 -7.91
C ARG A 13 8.44 -12.58 -6.53
N THR A 14 7.66 -12.09 -5.59
CA THR A 14 8.15 -11.78 -4.24
C THR A 14 7.74 -12.88 -3.26
N LYS A 15 8.66 -13.27 -2.38
CA LYS A 15 8.41 -14.14 -1.23
C LYS A 15 9.02 -13.49 0.02
N ALA A 16 8.24 -13.41 1.08
CA ALA A 16 8.77 -13.05 2.39
C ALA A 16 9.46 -14.26 3.00
N GLY A 17 10.61 -14.05 3.65
CA GLY A 17 11.32 -15.10 4.37
C GLY A 17 10.49 -15.67 5.52
N GLN A 18 10.76 -16.93 5.86
CA GLN A 18 10.08 -17.65 6.95
C GLN A 18 10.44 -17.06 8.32
N SER A 19 11.73 -16.76 8.52
CA SER A 19 12.25 -16.14 9.72
C SER A 19 12.46 -14.65 9.46
N ARG A 20 11.65 -13.81 10.10
CA ARG A 20 11.70 -12.35 9.95
C ARG A 20 12.37 -11.73 11.17
N ALA A 21 13.25 -10.77 10.92
CA ALA A 21 13.81 -9.96 11.98
C ALA A 21 12.75 -8.98 12.53
N ASP A 22 12.63 -8.90 13.85
CA ASP A 22 11.81 -7.88 14.50
C ASP A 22 12.59 -6.57 14.57
N THR A 23 12.16 -5.60 13.76
CA THR A 23 12.81 -4.29 13.67
C THR A 23 12.22 -3.26 14.62
N SER A 24 11.22 -3.60 15.46
CA SER A 24 10.52 -2.61 16.29
C SER A 24 11.42 -1.96 17.35
N GLY A 25 12.50 -2.63 17.75
CA GLY A 25 13.47 -2.14 18.72
C GLY A 25 14.60 -1.28 18.13
N LEU A 26 14.66 -1.11 16.81
CA LEU A 26 15.76 -0.37 16.16
C LEU A 26 15.54 1.13 16.24
N HIS A 27 16.62 1.86 16.55
CA HIS A 27 16.58 3.32 16.54
C HIS A 27 16.58 3.86 15.11
N VAL A 28 15.93 5.01 14.95
CA VAL A 28 15.83 5.72 13.67
C VAL A 28 16.59 7.03 13.75
N ARG A 29 17.54 7.23 12.82
CA ARG A 29 18.31 8.46 12.70
C ARG A 29 18.26 8.97 11.27
N GLY A 30 17.78 10.20 11.10
CA GLY A 30 17.65 10.80 9.76
C GLY A 30 16.61 10.11 8.86
N GLY A 31 15.61 9.45 9.44
CA GLY A 31 14.57 8.74 8.69
C GLY A 31 14.96 7.34 8.23
N GLU A 32 16.12 6.82 8.65
CA GLU A 32 16.58 5.46 8.38
C GLU A 32 16.98 4.76 9.68
N PHE A 33 16.94 3.43 9.70
CA PHE A 33 17.45 2.65 10.84
C PHE A 33 18.95 2.91 11.05
N VAL A 34 19.39 2.86 12.31
CA VAL A 34 20.81 2.96 12.65
C VAL A 34 21.53 1.72 12.09
N ALA A 35 22.41 1.93 11.11
CA ALA A 35 23.04 0.84 10.35
C ALA A 35 23.75 -0.21 11.21
N GLY A 36 24.41 0.20 12.31
CA GLY A 36 25.08 -0.73 13.21
C GLY A 36 24.11 -1.65 13.96
N GLU A 37 22.94 -1.13 14.37
CA GLU A 37 21.91 -1.93 15.06
C GLU A 37 21.21 -2.88 14.08
N VAL A 38 21.00 -2.45 12.84
CA VAL A 38 20.48 -3.33 11.78
C VAL A 38 21.45 -4.46 11.48
N GLU A 39 22.76 -4.16 11.44
CA GLU A 39 23.78 -5.18 11.25
C GLU A 39 23.79 -6.17 12.43
N GLU A 40 23.81 -5.69 13.66
CA GLU A 40 23.80 -6.54 14.86
C GLU A 40 22.54 -7.43 14.94
N LEU A 41 21.37 -6.88 14.66
CA LEU A 41 20.12 -7.64 14.63
C LEU A 41 20.14 -8.73 13.57
N MET A 42 20.60 -8.40 12.35
CA MET A 42 20.54 -9.33 11.22
C MET A 42 21.68 -10.34 11.21
N ASP A 43 22.77 -10.09 11.95
CA ASP A 43 23.92 -10.98 12.08
C ASP A 43 23.72 -12.12 13.10
N ASP A 44 22.51 -12.25 13.68
CA ASP A 44 22.13 -13.38 14.52
C ASP A 44 22.28 -14.72 13.76
N GLU A 45 22.94 -15.70 14.39
CA GLU A 45 23.22 -17.01 13.79
C GLU A 45 21.95 -17.69 13.28
N GLY A 46 20.86 -17.65 14.06
CA GLY A 46 19.60 -18.30 13.69
C GLY A 46 18.95 -17.63 12.47
N LEU A 47 18.98 -16.30 12.39
CA LEU A 47 18.48 -15.56 11.24
C LEU A 47 19.33 -15.82 9.99
N VAL A 48 20.66 -15.80 10.10
CA VAL A 48 21.57 -16.01 8.97
C VAL A 48 21.46 -17.46 8.45
N GLU A 49 21.49 -18.46 9.34
CA GLU A 49 21.36 -19.87 8.93
C GLU A 49 19.99 -20.13 8.27
N SER A 50 18.91 -19.63 8.87
CA SER A 50 17.56 -19.77 8.30
C SER A 50 17.45 -19.09 6.93
N ALA A 51 18.00 -17.88 6.78
CA ALA A 51 17.94 -17.14 5.53
C ALA A 51 18.78 -17.81 4.43
N CYS A 52 19.98 -18.29 4.75
CA CYS A 52 20.84 -18.99 3.80
C CYS A 52 20.22 -20.30 3.33
N ALA A 53 19.64 -21.10 4.24
CA ALA A 53 18.94 -22.33 3.88
C ALA A 53 17.77 -22.06 2.94
N GLU A 54 16.96 -21.03 3.22
CA GLU A 54 15.84 -20.65 2.37
C GLU A 54 16.30 -20.09 1.02
N ILE A 55 17.35 -19.27 0.98
CA ILE A 55 17.95 -18.80 -0.27
C ILE A 55 18.36 -19.98 -1.14
N VAL A 56 19.09 -20.95 -0.60
CA VAL A 56 19.57 -22.12 -1.35
C VAL A 56 18.39 -22.94 -1.87
N GLU A 57 17.36 -23.18 -1.05
CA GLU A 57 16.16 -23.92 -1.45
C GLU A 57 15.40 -23.24 -2.59
N GLN A 58 15.13 -21.93 -2.44
CA GLN A 58 14.31 -21.16 -3.36
C GLN A 58 15.04 -20.77 -4.64
N THR A 59 16.36 -20.96 -4.69
CA THR A 59 17.19 -20.59 -5.85
C THR A 59 17.76 -21.79 -6.59
N ARG A 60 17.29 -23.02 -6.33
CA ARG A 60 17.77 -24.23 -7.03
C ARG A 60 17.65 -24.13 -8.55
N ASP A 61 16.58 -23.52 -9.04
CA ASP A 61 16.26 -23.28 -10.45
C ASP A 61 16.75 -21.91 -10.96
N ARG A 62 17.50 -21.16 -10.15
CA ARG A 62 18.03 -19.83 -10.47
C ARG A 62 19.54 -19.88 -10.69
N HIS A 63 20.03 -18.92 -11.47
CA HIS A 63 21.40 -18.90 -11.97
C HIS A 63 22.24 -17.73 -11.43
N ALA A 64 21.63 -16.61 -11.07
CA ALA A 64 22.32 -15.41 -10.61
C ALA A 64 21.54 -14.71 -9.48
N VAL A 65 22.00 -14.94 -8.25
CA VAL A 65 21.41 -14.49 -7.00
C VAL A 65 22.21 -13.33 -6.42
N LEU A 66 21.58 -12.16 -6.34
CA LEU A 66 22.16 -10.95 -5.75
C LEU A 66 21.66 -10.76 -4.32
N ILE A 67 22.57 -10.78 -3.34
CA ILE A 67 22.25 -10.69 -1.91
C ILE A 67 22.64 -9.31 -1.38
N PHE A 68 21.72 -8.63 -0.70
CA PHE A 68 21.94 -7.35 -0.03
C PHE A 68 22.04 -7.56 1.48
N ALA A 69 23.25 -7.44 2.02
CA ALA A 69 23.50 -7.53 3.45
C ALA A 69 23.23 -6.19 4.16
N SER A 70 23.09 -6.23 5.49
CA SER A 70 22.94 -5.04 6.36
C SER A 70 24.25 -4.35 6.70
N GLY A 71 25.37 -5.06 6.61
CA GLY A 71 26.69 -4.55 6.98
C GLY A 71 27.82 -5.46 6.51
N VAL A 72 29.04 -5.14 6.92
CA VAL A 72 30.26 -5.86 6.49
C VAL A 72 30.40 -7.21 7.20
N ASN A 73 30.18 -7.24 8.51
CA ASN A 73 30.24 -8.47 9.31
C ASN A 73 29.12 -9.41 8.91
N HIS A 74 27.89 -8.90 8.82
CA HIS A 74 26.75 -9.68 8.36
C HIS A 74 26.98 -10.24 6.94
N GLY A 75 27.53 -9.44 6.01
CA GLY A 75 27.86 -9.91 4.67
C GLY A 75 28.90 -11.05 4.65
N ARG A 76 29.94 -10.97 5.49
CA ARG A 76 30.94 -12.05 5.66
C ARG A 76 30.32 -13.29 6.29
N HIS A 77 29.43 -13.11 7.25
CA HIS A 77 28.72 -14.20 7.91
C HIS A 77 27.85 -14.98 6.92
N ILE A 78 27.04 -14.28 6.11
CA ILE A 78 26.25 -14.90 5.03
C ILE A 78 27.12 -15.74 4.09
N VAL A 79 28.25 -15.19 3.61
CA VAL A 79 29.16 -15.93 2.73
C VAL A 79 29.68 -17.19 3.41
N ARG A 80 30.10 -17.07 4.66
CA ARG A 80 30.60 -18.19 5.46
C ARG A 80 29.55 -19.28 5.61
N VAL A 81 28.30 -18.94 5.93
CA VAL A 81 27.22 -19.93 6.08
C VAL A 81 26.90 -20.60 4.75
N LEU A 82 26.80 -19.85 3.65
CA LEU A 82 26.57 -20.42 2.32
C LEU A 82 27.68 -21.41 1.92
N GLU A 83 28.94 -21.10 2.21
CA GLU A 83 30.07 -21.97 1.90
C GLU A 83 30.14 -23.18 2.85
N GLU A 84 30.16 -22.96 4.17
CA GLU A 84 30.38 -24.02 5.17
C GLU A 84 29.19 -24.96 5.35
N ARG A 85 27.95 -24.44 5.30
CA ARG A 85 26.73 -25.23 5.55
C ARG A 85 26.09 -25.79 4.28
N HIS A 86 26.25 -25.09 3.16
CA HIS A 86 25.56 -25.43 1.91
C HIS A 86 26.50 -25.75 0.73
N GLY A 87 27.83 -25.62 0.91
CA GLY A 87 28.80 -25.87 -0.15
C GLY A 87 28.64 -24.94 -1.36
N CYS A 88 28.05 -23.77 -1.16
CA CYS A 88 27.74 -22.82 -2.22
C CYS A 88 28.79 -21.71 -2.26
N GLU A 89 29.49 -21.57 -3.39
CA GLU A 89 30.40 -20.44 -3.59
C GLU A 89 29.62 -19.12 -3.62
N CYS A 90 29.97 -18.21 -2.73
CA CYS A 90 29.43 -16.85 -2.68
C CYS A 90 30.57 -15.83 -2.58
N ALA A 91 30.57 -14.83 -3.46
CA ALA A 91 31.52 -13.71 -3.34
C ALA A 91 30.91 -12.58 -2.52
N PHE A 92 31.76 -11.81 -1.83
CA PHE A 92 31.35 -10.62 -1.08
C PHE A 92 32.03 -9.36 -1.62
N VAL A 93 31.24 -8.33 -1.91
CA VAL A 93 31.74 -7.03 -2.35
C VAL A 93 31.28 -5.91 -1.41
N CYS A 94 32.24 -5.18 -0.85
CA CYS A 94 32.01 -4.01 -0.01
C CYS A 94 32.89 -2.82 -0.43
N GLY A 95 32.72 -1.67 0.23
CA GLY A 95 33.45 -0.44 -0.14
C GLY A 95 34.97 -0.54 -0.03
N GLN A 96 35.45 -1.54 0.71
CA GLN A 96 36.88 -1.82 0.90
C GLN A 96 37.43 -2.84 -0.11
N THR A 97 36.58 -3.48 -0.93
CA THR A 97 37.04 -4.45 -1.94
C THR A 97 37.88 -3.72 -3.00
N PRO A 98 39.15 -4.13 -3.22
CA PRO A 98 40.02 -3.55 -4.24
C PRO A 98 39.36 -3.55 -5.63
N ALA A 99 39.58 -2.50 -6.41
CA ALA A 99 38.90 -2.32 -7.71
C ALA A 99 39.11 -3.51 -8.66
N LYS A 100 40.34 -4.02 -8.77
CA LYS A 100 40.67 -5.18 -9.62
C LYS A 100 39.93 -6.45 -9.20
N GLU A 101 39.88 -6.72 -7.91
CA GLU A 101 39.17 -7.87 -7.34
C GLU A 101 37.67 -7.74 -7.57
N ARG A 102 37.11 -6.55 -7.32
CA ARG A 102 35.70 -6.25 -7.59
C ARG A 102 35.37 -6.50 -9.06
N ASP A 103 36.16 -5.97 -9.99
CA ASP A 103 35.90 -6.13 -11.43
C ASP A 103 35.93 -7.61 -11.85
N GLU A 104 36.83 -8.41 -11.28
CA GLU A 104 36.90 -9.85 -11.51
C GLU A 104 35.66 -10.57 -10.99
N LEU A 105 35.25 -10.32 -9.75
CA LEU A 105 34.07 -10.93 -9.13
C LEU A 105 32.79 -10.59 -9.89
N LEU A 106 32.62 -9.30 -10.26
CA LEU A 106 31.47 -8.85 -11.04
C LEU A 106 31.48 -9.45 -12.45
N SER A 107 32.64 -9.64 -13.06
CA SER A 107 32.78 -10.32 -14.36
C SER A 107 32.37 -11.79 -14.28
N ARG A 108 32.83 -12.52 -13.26
CA ARG A 108 32.43 -13.92 -13.01
C ARG A 108 30.92 -14.05 -12.81
N PHE A 109 30.31 -13.13 -12.06
CA PHE A 109 28.88 -13.10 -11.82
C PHE A 109 28.07 -12.82 -13.10
N LYS A 110 28.48 -11.85 -13.91
CA LYS A 110 27.83 -11.54 -15.21
C LYS A 110 27.91 -12.69 -16.20
N GLN A 111 28.99 -13.48 -16.14
CA GLN A 111 29.20 -14.65 -17.01
C GLN A 111 28.50 -15.93 -16.50
N GLY A 112 27.79 -15.87 -15.37
CA GLY A 112 27.17 -17.05 -14.75
C GLY A 112 28.16 -18.05 -14.17
N ARG A 113 29.42 -17.67 -13.95
CA ARG A 113 30.46 -18.49 -13.30
C ARG A 113 30.44 -18.37 -11.78
N LEU A 114 29.64 -17.46 -11.25
CA LEU A 114 29.39 -17.26 -9.83
C LEU A 114 27.89 -17.09 -9.66
N LYS A 115 27.26 -17.97 -8.87
CA LYS A 115 25.81 -17.96 -8.65
C LYS A 115 25.40 -16.94 -7.61
N TYR A 116 26.12 -16.84 -6.49
CA TYR A 116 25.76 -15.98 -5.37
C TYR A 116 26.73 -14.80 -5.26
N LEU A 117 26.20 -13.58 -5.25
CA LEU A 117 26.97 -12.37 -5.01
C LEU A 117 26.35 -11.57 -3.86
N CYS A 118 27.04 -11.53 -2.73
CA CYS A 118 26.67 -10.73 -1.57
C CYS A 118 27.31 -9.34 -1.63
N ASN A 119 26.56 -8.30 -1.27
CA ASN A 119 27.06 -6.93 -1.30
C ASN A 119 26.51 -6.06 -0.16
N ILE A 120 27.26 -5.00 0.14
CA ILE A 120 26.84 -3.90 1.03
C ILE A 120 27.20 -2.54 0.41
N ASN A 121 26.22 -1.67 0.18
CA ASN A 121 26.39 -0.27 -0.23
C ASN A 121 27.26 0.03 -1.48
N VAL A 122 27.68 -0.97 -2.26
CA VAL A 122 28.56 -0.77 -3.44
C VAL A 122 27.82 -0.94 -4.76
N LEU A 123 26.76 -1.75 -4.81
CA LEU A 123 26.04 -2.04 -6.06
C LEU A 123 24.80 -1.15 -6.26
N THR A 124 24.74 0.01 -5.60
CA THR A 124 23.63 0.98 -5.74
C THR A 124 23.83 1.97 -6.88
N THR A 125 25.06 2.14 -7.41
CA THR A 125 25.34 2.96 -8.60
C THR A 125 26.35 2.26 -9.54
N GLY A 126 26.06 2.21 -10.84
CA GLY A 126 26.98 1.70 -11.88
C GLY A 126 27.09 0.18 -12.09
N PHE A 127 26.52 -0.66 -11.21
CA PHE A 127 26.43 -2.10 -11.45
C PHE A 127 25.18 -2.46 -12.26
N ASP A 128 25.41 -3.04 -13.43
CA ASP A 128 24.38 -3.57 -14.32
C ASP A 128 24.68 -5.04 -14.66
N ALA A 129 23.80 -5.93 -14.21
CA ALA A 129 23.86 -7.38 -14.43
C ALA A 129 22.46 -7.87 -14.81
N PRO A 130 22.07 -7.79 -16.10
CA PRO A 130 20.74 -8.17 -16.54
C PRO A 130 20.39 -9.64 -16.25
N ASN A 131 21.42 -10.49 -16.13
CA ASN A 131 21.31 -11.91 -15.85
C ASN A 131 20.79 -12.24 -14.44
N VAL A 132 20.71 -11.27 -13.51
CA VAL A 132 20.17 -11.47 -12.16
C VAL A 132 18.73 -11.96 -12.24
N ASP A 133 18.47 -13.18 -11.77
CA ASP A 133 17.15 -13.81 -11.72
C ASP A 133 16.64 -14.03 -10.29
N CYS A 134 17.44 -13.68 -9.27
CA CYS A 134 16.99 -13.57 -7.89
C CYS A 134 17.66 -12.40 -7.14
N VAL A 135 16.89 -11.68 -6.33
CA VAL A 135 17.35 -10.67 -5.38
C VAL A 135 16.97 -11.10 -3.96
N ALA A 136 17.94 -11.24 -3.07
CA ALA A 136 17.71 -11.53 -1.65
C ALA A 136 18.01 -10.29 -0.79
N LEU A 137 17.01 -9.84 -0.04
CA LEU A 137 17.06 -8.66 0.81
C LEU A 137 17.23 -9.09 2.27
N LEU A 138 18.48 -9.10 2.74
CA LEU A 138 18.84 -9.36 4.13
C LEU A 138 19.11 -8.04 4.86
N ARG A 139 18.53 -6.94 4.37
CA ARG A 139 18.67 -5.60 4.94
C ARG A 139 17.32 -4.94 5.11
N PRO A 140 16.85 -4.76 6.36
CA PRO A 140 15.77 -3.84 6.67
C PRO A 140 16.12 -2.40 6.28
N THR A 141 15.19 -1.69 5.67
CA THR A 141 15.30 -0.25 5.36
C THR A 141 13.96 0.45 5.54
N LEU A 142 13.99 1.68 6.05
CA LEU A 142 12.85 2.61 6.05
C LEU A 142 12.79 3.46 4.78
N SER A 143 13.77 3.38 3.88
CA SER A 143 13.82 4.13 2.63
C SER A 143 13.16 3.38 1.48
N PRO A 144 12.01 3.85 0.96
CA PRO A 144 11.38 3.24 -0.21
C PRO A 144 12.28 3.31 -1.44
N GLY A 145 13.06 4.39 -1.56
CA GLY A 145 14.01 4.58 -2.67
C GLY A 145 15.14 3.55 -2.64
N LEU A 146 15.70 3.25 -1.46
CA LEU A 146 16.74 2.22 -1.34
C LEU A 146 16.17 0.84 -1.64
N TYR A 147 14.99 0.52 -1.13
CA TYR A 147 14.28 -0.71 -1.44
C TYR A 147 14.06 -0.88 -2.95
N TYR A 148 13.55 0.16 -3.63
CA TYR A 148 13.37 0.15 -5.08
C TYR A 148 14.70 0.01 -5.83
N GLN A 149 15.78 0.64 -5.38
CA GLN A 149 17.10 0.48 -5.99
C GLN A 149 17.65 -0.94 -5.86
N MET A 150 17.41 -1.61 -4.73
CA MET A 150 17.85 -2.99 -4.51
C MET A 150 17.09 -3.96 -5.41
N VAL A 151 15.76 -3.92 -5.38
CA VAL A 151 14.93 -4.77 -6.23
C VAL A 151 15.06 -4.40 -7.71
N GLY A 152 15.34 -3.12 -7.99
CA GLY A 152 15.51 -2.58 -9.32
C GLY A 152 16.56 -3.30 -10.18
N ARG A 153 17.53 -3.94 -9.52
CA ARG A 153 18.56 -4.77 -10.18
C ARG A 153 17.97 -6.02 -10.83
N GLY A 154 16.81 -6.49 -10.36
CA GLY A 154 16.10 -7.64 -10.88
C GLY A 154 15.15 -7.36 -12.05
N PHE A 155 14.85 -6.10 -12.39
CA PHE A 155 13.86 -5.83 -13.44
C PHE A 155 14.35 -6.02 -14.88
N ARG A 156 15.66 -6.09 -15.10
CA ARG A 156 16.19 -6.13 -16.47
C ARG A 156 15.86 -7.45 -17.16
N LEU A 157 15.50 -7.36 -18.44
CA LEU A 157 15.27 -8.52 -19.29
C LEU A 157 16.60 -9.20 -19.63
N HIS A 158 16.59 -10.53 -19.70
CA HIS A 158 17.73 -11.32 -20.12
C HIS A 158 17.26 -12.62 -20.78
N PRO A 159 17.94 -13.12 -21.83
CA PRO A 159 17.60 -14.41 -22.43
C PRO A 159 17.64 -15.54 -21.40
N GLY A 160 16.60 -16.38 -21.37
CA GLY A 160 16.49 -17.49 -20.41
C GLY A 160 16.05 -17.09 -19.00
N LYS A 161 15.63 -15.83 -18.80
CA LYS A 161 15.05 -15.34 -17.54
C LYS A 161 13.56 -15.06 -17.73
N ASP A 162 12.73 -15.93 -17.16
CA ASP A 162 11.27 -15.79 -17.21
C ASP A 162 10.76 -14.74 -16.22
N ASP A 163 11.34 -14.71 -15.02
CA ASP A 163 11.01 -13.79 -13.94
C ASP A 163 12.22 -13.51 -13.05
N CYS A 164 12.12 -12.51 -12.18
CA CYS A 164 13.06 -12.31 -11.08
C CYS A 164 12.38 -12.58 -9.73
N LEU A 165 12.95 -13.52 -8.97
CA LEU A 165 12.53 -13.83 -7.61
C LEU A 165 13.07 -12.78 -6.62
N VAL A 166 12.22 -12.25 -5.74
CA VAL A 166 12.62 -11.37 -4.64
C VAL A 166 12.38 -12.09 -3.32
N LEU A 167 13.43 -12.39 -2.58
CA LEU A 167 13.37 -12.99 -1.25
C LEU A 167 13.60 -11.89 -0.21
N ASP A 168 12.59 -11.57 0.60
CA ASP A 168 12.68 -10.48 1.57
C ASP A 168 12.71 -10.99 3.02
N PHE A 169 13.88 -10.89 3.64
CA PHE A 169 14.14 -11.23 5.04
C PHE A 169 14.15 -9.99 5.96
N GLY A 170 14.29 -8.79 5.37
CA GLY A 170 14.30 -7.52 6.10
C GLY A 170 12.93 -6.89 6.35
N GLY A 171 11.85 -7.55 5.93
CA GLY A 171 10.47 -7.08 6.09
C GLY A 171 10.16 -5.81 5.29
N ASN A 172 10.90 -5.56 4.21
CA ASN A 172 10.75 -4.39 3.37
C ASN A 172 9.46 -4.39 2.56
N VAL A 173 9.02 -5.56 2.09
CA VAL A 173 7.79 -5.73 1.30
C VAL A 173 6.58 -5.35 2.14
N LEU A 174 6.56 -5.77 3.41
CA LEU A 174 5.48 -5.42 4.35
C LEU A 174 5.49 -3.94 4.71
N ARG A 175 6.68 -3.35 4.76
CA ARG A 175 6.87 -1.95 5.18
C ARG A 175 6.54 -0.97 4.07
N HIS A 176 6.95 -1.27 2.84
CA HIS A 176 6.86 -0.37 1.69
C HIS A 176 5.78 -0.75 0.69
N GLY A 177 5.16 -1.91 0.86
CA GLY A 177 4.27 -2.50 -0.13
C GLY A 177 5.02 -3.22 -1.25
N PRO A 178 4.27 -3.82 -2.18
CA PRO A 178 4.85 -4.53 -3.30
C PRO A 178 5.49 -3.54 -4.29
N VAL A 179 6.57 -3.96 -4.96
CA VAL A 179 7.46 -3.06 -5.71
C VAL A 179 6.79 -2.45 -6.95
N ASP A 180 5.74 -3.09 -7.44
CA ASP A 180 4.88 -2.62 -8.53
C ASP A 180 3.87 -1.52 -8.12
N ASP A 181 3.69 -1.32 -6.81
CA ASP A 181 2.78 -0.33 -6.19
C ASP A 181 3.53 0.73 -5.36
N LEU A 182 4.87 0.71 -5.39
CA LEU A 182 5.72 1.72 -4.76
C LEU A 182 5.48 3.09 -5.40
N GLN A 183 4.59 3.86 -4.76
CA GLN A 183 4.49 5.30 -4.93
C GLN A 183 5.78 5.90 -4.33
N ILE A 184 6.85 5.98 -5.12
CA ILE A 184 7.87 7.00 -4.83
C ILE A 184 7.10 8.30 -4.99
N LYS A 185 6.67 8.89 -3.87
CA LYS A 185 6.27 10.29 -3.88
C LYS A 185 7.44 11.01 -4.53
N GLU A 186 7.24 11.52 -5.73
CA GLU A 186 8.04 12.65 -6.17
C GLU A 186 8.06 13.60 -4.98
N PRO A 187 9.24 14.11 -4.56
CA PRO A 187 9.24 15.16 -3.57
C PRO A 187 8.22 16.17 -4.09
N GLY A 188 7.17 16.40 -3.31
CA GLY A 188 6.01 17.14 -3.82
C GLY A 188 6.50 18.42 -4.47
N GLU A 189 5.79 18.89 -5.49
CA GLU A 189 5.90 20.26 -5.97
C GLU A 189 5.53 21.20 -4.81
N GLY A 190 6.44 21.30 -3.84
CA GLY A 190 6.59 22.45 -2.99
C GLY A 190 7.54 23.35 -3.75
N ASP A 191 7.05 24.54 -4.10
CA ASP A 191 7.86 25.71 -4.42
C ASP A 191 8.63 26.18 -3.17
N GLY A 192 9.23 25.23 -2.44
CA GLY A 192 10.01 25.44 -1.24
C GLY A 192 11.43 25.03 -1.58
N ASP A 193 12.34 25.98 -1.56
CA ASP A 193 13.77 25.74 -1.66
C ASP A 193 14.17 24.50 -0.84
N ALA A 194 15.04 23.65 -1.42
CA ALA A 194 15.65 22.53 -0.70
C ALA A 194 16.04 23.02 0.69
N PRO A 195 15.64 22.35 1.79
CA PRO A 195 15.71 22.91 3.13
C PRO A 195 17.17 23.10 3.49
N ALA A 196 17.67 24.28 3.21
CA ALA A 196 19.02 24.75 3.41
C ALA A 196 18.90 26.02 4.23
N LYS A 197 19.81 26.17 5.18
CA LYS A 197 19.93 27.35 6.00
C LYS A 197 21.34 27.88 5.85
N GLU A 198 21.46 29.19 5.80
CA GLU A 198 22.74 29.86 5.85
C GLU A 198 23.20 29.92 7.31
N CYS A 199 24.44 29.51 7.56
CA CYS A 199 25.02 29.62 8.89
C CYS A 199 25.23 31.11 9.23
N PRO A 200 24.68 31.65 10.33
CA PRO A 200 24.79 33.08 10.65
C PRO A 200 26.22 33.53 10.97
N GLU A 201 27.12 32.60 11.31
CA GLU A 201 28.52 32.91 11.58
C GLU A 201 29.43 32.89 10.34
N CYS A 202 29.39 31.81 9.55
CA CYS A 202 30.31 31.60 8.43
C CYS A 202 29.66 31.71 7.06
N HIS A 203 28.35 31.95 7.00
CA HIS A 203 27.57 32.11 5.77
C HIS A 203 27.59 30.88 4.85
N ALA A 204 28.03 29.73 5.38
CA ALA A 204 27.97 28.46 4.67
C ALA A 204 26.50 28.04 4.49
N VAL A 205 26.11 27.71 3.25
CA VAL A 205 24.78 27.17 2.92
C VAL A 205 24.78 25.69 3.25
N ILE A 206 24.09 25.31 4.31
CA ILE A 206 24.12 23.96 4.87
C ILE A 206 22.71 23.40 4.99
N HIS A 207 22.55 22.09 4.94
CA HIS A 207 21.23 21.47 5.03
C HIS A 207 20.54 21.81 6.37
N ALA A 208 19.25 22.16 6.34
CA ALA A 208 18.52 22.70 7.50
C ALA A 208 18.46 21.74 8.70
N ALA A 209 18.63 20.43 8.43
CA ALA A 209 18.70 19.37 9.44
C ALA A 209 20.00 19.35 10.27
N TYR A 210 21.06 20.07 9.89
CA TYR A 210 22.29 20.12 10.69
C TYR A 210 22.06 20.82 12.03
N ALA A 211 22.26 20.11 13.14
CA ALA A 211 22.22 20.70 14.48
C ALA A 211 23.48 21.56 14.78
N LYS A 212 24.59 21.31 14.06
CA LYS A 212 25.83 22.09 14.12
C LYS A 212 26.36 22.39 12.73
N CYS A 213 26.87 23.59 12.51
CA CYS A 213 27.49 23.96 11.24
C CYS A 213 28.77 23.13 11.01
N PRO A 214 28.89 22.38 9.91
CA PRO A 214 30.06 21.56 9.62
C PRO A 214 31.33 22.39 9.31
N GLU A 215 31.20 23.67 8.98
CA GLU A 215 32.35 24.54 8.68
C GLU A 215 32.89 25.29 9.90
N CYS A 216 32.02 25.82 10.77
CA CYS A 216 32.46 26.65 11.92
C CYS A 216 32.04 26.11 13.29
N GLY A 217 31.18 25.09 13.36
CA GLY A 217 30.72 24.48 14.62
C GLY A 217 29.53 25.16 15.30
N HIS A 218 28.94 26.21 14.71
CA HIS A 218 27.77 26.92 15.26
C HIS A 218 26.57 26.00 15.54
N GLU A 219 25.97 26.09 16.72
CA GLU A 219 24.82 25.27 17.16
C GLU A 219 23.47 25.91 16.80
N PHE A 220 22.60 25.16 16.12
CA PHE A 220 21.27 25.63 15.72
C PHE A 220 20.18 25.22 16.72
N PRO A 221 19.15 26.05 16.94
CA PRO A 221 18.05 25.70 17.84
C PRO A 221 17.25 24.49 17.32
N PRO A 222 16.73 23.63 18.22
CA PRO A 222 16.03 22.40 17.83
C PRO A 222 14.67 22.69 17.16
N PRO A 223 14.30 21.95 16.10
CA PRO A 223 13.00 22.11 15.45
C PRO A 223 11.88 21.49 16.28
N GLN A 224 10.75 22.19 16.40
CA GLN A 224 9.51 21.63 16.96
C GLN A 224 8.89 20.64 15.98
N ARG A 225 8.55 19.43 16.44
CA ARG A 225 7.83 18.42 15.65
C ARG A 225 6.59 17.98 16.40
N GLU A 226 5.43 18.11 15.76
CA GLU A 226 4.19 17.46 16.17
C GLU A 226 4.23 15.98 15.77
N GLN A 227 3.81 15.09 16.67
CA GLN A 227 3.80 13.65 16.50
C GLN A 227 2.44 13.20 15.94
N HIS A 228 2.45 12.32 14.93
CA HIS A 228 1.27 11.55 14.54
C HIS A 228 1.54 10.05 14.76
N GLU A 229 0.59 9.42 15.44
CA GLU A 229 0.62 8.04 15.94
C GLU A 229 0.58 6.98 14.83
N THR A 230 1.34 5.91 15.04
CA THR A 230 1.43 4.73 14.18
C THR A 230 0.44 3.67 14.68
N SER A 231 -0.59 3.34 13.89
CA SER A 231 -1.32 2.08 14.06
C SER A 231 -0.93 1.13 12.92
N ALA A 232 -0.39 -0.03 13.28
CA ALA A 232 -0.02 -1.08 12.35
C ALA A 232 -1.28 -1.79 11.85
N SER A 233 -1.54 -1.76 10.54
CA SER A 233 -2.63 -2.55 9.95
C SER A 233 -2.14 -3.97 9.64
N THR A 234 -2.81 -4.96 10.21
CA THR A 234 -2.75 -6.35 9.77
C THR A 234 -3.53 -6.51 8.48
N ALA A 235 -2.85 -6.64 7.34
CA ALA A 235 -3.46 -6.95 6.05
C ALA A 235 -2.55 -7.85 5.20
N GLY A 236 -3.16 -8.80 4.51
CA GLY A 236 -2.56 -10.02 3.95
C GLY A 236 -1.51 -9.85 2.85
N VAL A 237 -0.84 -10.97 2.58
CA VAL A 237 0.51 -11.12 2.01
C VAL A 237 0.55 -11.31 0.47
N LEU A 238 -0.50 -10.99 -0.28
CA LEU A 238 -0.54 -11.30 -1.73
C LEU A 238 -1.08 -10.12 -2.55
N SER A 239 -0.29 -9.62 -3.51
CA SER A 239 -0.78 -8.65 -4.50
C SER A 239 -1.66 -9.34 -5.55
N GLY A 240 -2.85 -8.79 -5.78
CA GLY A 240 -3.80 -9.23 -6.82
C GLY A 240 -4.88 -10.22 -6.38
N GLN A 241 -4.90 -10.66 -5.12
CA GLN A 241 -6.10 -11.33 -4.60
C GLN A 241 -7.20 -10.28 -4.43
N VAL A 242 -8.25 -10.44 -5.24
CA VAL A 242 -9.53 -9.81 -5.05
C VAL A 242 -10.25 -10.65 -4.01
N GLU A 243 -10.37 -10.11 -2.80
CA GLU A 243 -11.19 -10.73 -1.77
C GLU A 243 -12.53 -9.99 -1.75
N ASP A 244 -13.57 -10.67 -2.27
CA ASP A 244 -14.93 -10.19 -2.16
C ASP A 244 -15.52 -10.80 -0.89
N THR A 245 -15.70 -9.97 0.14
CA THR A 245 -16.29 -10.37 1.42
C THR A 245 -17.71 -9.85 1.51
N GLU A 246 -18.65 -10.74 1.77
CA GLU A 246 -20.03 -10.39 2.07
C GLU A 246 -20.19 -10.08 3.56
N TYR A 247 -20.82 -8.94 3.86
CA TYR A 247 -21.16 -8.53 5.21
C TYR A 247 -22.67 -8.40 5.34
N ARG A 248 -23.22 -9.07 6.36
CA ARG A 248 -24.62 -8.81 6.76
C ARG A 248 -24.72 -7.44 7.41
N VAL A 249 -25.70 -6.68 6.95
CA VAL A 249 -25.99 -5.34 7.45
C VAL A 249 -27.07 -5.47 8.52
N SER A 250 -26.79 -4.91 9.70
CA SER A 250 -27.75 -4.85 10.80
C SER A 250 -28.54 -3.54 10.78
N ASP A 251 -27.87 -2.43 10.47
CA ASP A 251 -28.47 -1.09 10.41
C ASP A 251 -27.72 -0.24 9.38
N VAL A 252 -28.39 0.79 8.88
CA VAL A 252 -27.83 1.77 7.93
C VAL A 252 -28.09 3.18 8.44
N TYR A 253 -27.06 4.01 8.43
CA TYR A 253 -27.14 5.42 8.84
C TYR A 253 -26.81 6.34 7.66
N PHE A 254 -27.50 7.47 7.56
CA PHE A 254 -27.35 8.46 6.50
C PHE A 254 -26.92 9.78 7.10
N SER A 255 -25.93 10.44 6.50
CA SER A 255 -25.52 11.78 6.95
C SER A 255 -24.99 12.63 5.80
N VAL A 256 -25.13 13.94 5.92
CA VAL A 256 -24.54 14.89 4.98
C VAL A 256 -23.04 15.01 5.25
N HIS A 257 -22.22 14.79 4.23
CA HIS A 257 -20.78 14.85 4.30
C HIS A 257 -20.21 15.95 3.39
N THR A 258 -19.33 16.76 3.97
CA THR A 258 -18.55 17.80 3.27
C THR A 258 -17.07 17.44 3.33
N LYS A 259 -16.39 17.47 2.18
CA LYS A 259 -14.96 17.17 2.08
C LYS A 259 -14.13 18.14 2.93
N ARG A 260 -13.22 17.60 3.77
CA ARG A 260 -12.34 18.39 4.64
C ARG A 260 -11.44 19.30 3.81
N GLY A 261 -11.45 20.61 4.12
CA GLY A 261 -10.65 21.62 3.42
C GLY A 261 -11.20 22.05 2.06
N ALA A 262 -12.46 21.71 1.73
CA ALA A 262 -13.07 22.13 0.48
C ALA A 262 -13.41 23.63 0.47
N GLU A 263 -13.31 24.25 -0.70
CA GLU A 263 -13.68 25.66 -0.90
C GLU A 263 -15.18 25.90 -0.62
N PRO A 264 -15.57 27.12 -0.21
CA PRO A 264 -16.97 27.49 -0.04
C PRO A 264 -17.76 27.23 -1.33
N GLY A 265 -18.77 26.36 -1.27
CA GLY A 265 -19.59 25.98 -2.42
C GLY A 265 -19.23 24.65 -3.09
N HIS A 266 -18.26 23.89 -2.55
CA HIS A 266 -18.00 22.53 -3.02
C HIS A 266 -19.23 21.62 -2.82
N PRO A 267 -19.65 20.84 -3.84
CA PRO A 267 -20.85 20.03 -3.77
C PRO A 267 -20.76 18.98 -2.67
N ARG A 268 -21.85 18.79 -1.92
CA ARG A 268 -21.90 17.84 -0.81
C ARG A 268 -22.19 16.42 -1.31
N SER A 269 -21.93 15.46 -0.43
CA SER A 269 -22.13 14.03 -0.67
C SER A 269 -22.89 13.42 0.51
N MET A 270 -23.78 12.48 0.24
CA MET A 270 -24.44 11.71 1.29
C MET A 270 -23.50 10.56 1.68
N ARG A 271 -23.14 10.46 2.96
CA ARG A 271 -22.42 9.31 3.50
C ARG A 271 -23.45 8.29 3.97
N VAL A 272 -23.31 7.07 3.47
CA VAL A 272 -24.11 5.91 3.86
C VAL A 272 -23.22 4.99 4.68
N GLU A 273 -23.60 4.70 5.93
CA GLU A 273 -22.82 3.87 6.85
C GLU A 273 -23.58 2.58 7.17
N TYR A 274 -23.02 1.45 6.77
CA TYR A 274 -23.55 0.12 7.01
C TYR A 274 -22.92 -0.47 8.27
N ARG A 275 -23.75 -0.83 9.26
CA ARG A 275 -23.29 -1.50 10.48
C ARG A 275 -23.20 -3.00 10.25
N THR A 276 -21.98 -3.52 10.17
CA THR A 276 -21.68 -4.94 9.86
C THR A 276 -21.29 -5.77 11.09
N GLY A 277 -21.14 -5.14 12.26
CA GLY A 277 -20.84 -5.80 13.54
C GLY A 277 -21.13 -4.88 14.74
N LEU A 278 -20.79 -5.33 15.96
CA LEU A 278 -21.05 -4.59 17.21
C LEU A 278 -20.46 -3.17 17.25
N SER A 279 -19.34 -2.94 16.56
CA SER A 279 -18.71 -1.61 16.43
C SER A 279 -18.01 -1.43 15.08
N SER A 280 -18.45 -2.17 14.06
CA SER A 280 -17.84 -2.17 12.73
C SER A 280 -18.79 -1.53 11.73
N TYR A 281 -18.29 -0.53 11.02
CA TYR A 281 -19.04 0.26 10.05
C TYR A 281 -18.27 0.33 8.73
N ILE A 282 -18.99 0.21 7.61
CA ILE A 282 -18.45 0.36 6.27
C ILE A 282 -19.21 1.50 5.59
N SER A 283 -18.51 2.44 4.97
CA SER A 283 -19.13 3.63 4.39
C SER A 283 -19.01 3.69 2.87
N GLU A 284 -20.03 4.22 2.20
CA GLU A 284 -19.95 4.71 0.83
C GLU A 284 -20.47 6.15 0.72
N TRP A 285 -20.15 6.81 -0.39
CA TRP A 285 -20.54 8.20 -0.66
C TRP A 285 -21.38 8.29 -1.92
N VAL A 286 -22.53 8.94 -1.81
CA VAL A 286 -23.50 9.14 -2.88
C VAL A 286 -23.60 10.64 -3.20
N CYS A 287 -23.24 11.00 -4.43
CA CYS A 287 -22.95 12.38 -4.80
C CYS A 287 -24.12 13.06 -5.54
N PHE A 288 -25.21 13.40 -4.85
CA PHE A 288 -26.37 14.07 -5.47
C PHE A 288 -26.05 15.48 -5.98
N GLU A 289 -25.30 16.30 -5.24
CA GLU A 289 -25.03 17.69 -5.66
C GLU A 289 -23.94 17.83 -6.74
N HIS A 290 -23.28 16.73 -7.11
CA HIS A 290 -22.23 16.75 -8.13
C HIS A 290 -22.83 16.76 -9.54
N THR A 291 -21.98 16.91 -10.55
CA THR A 291 -22.36 16.84 -11.98
C THR A 291 -21.63 15.71 -12.70
N GLY A 292 -22.06 15.38 -13.92
CA GLY A 292 -21.41 14.37 -14.77
C GLY A 292 -21.50 12.95 -14.20
N TYR A 293 -20.38 12.22 -14.25
CA TYR A 293 -20.34 10.79 -13.90
C TYR A 293 -20.73 10.51 -12.44
N ALA A 294 -20.33 11.36 -11.49
CA ALA A 294 -20.64 11.20 -10.08
C ALA A 294 -22.14 11.32 -9.80
N ARG A 295 -22.81 12.28 -10.44
CA ARG A 295 -24.28 12.42 -10.40
C ARG A 295 -24.96 11.19 -10.97
N ALA A 296 -24.58 10.78 -12.18
CA ALA A 296 -25.20 9.63 -12.85
C ALA A 296 -25.14 8.35 -12.01
N LYS A 297 -24.02 8.10 -11.31
CA LYS A 297 -23.90 7.00 -10.34
C LYS A 297 -24.87 7.14 -9.16
N ALA A 298 -25.02 8.35 -8.61
CA ALA A 298 -25.96 8.61 -7.52
C ALA A 298 -27.41 8.35 -7.94
N GLU A 299 -27.81 8.77 -9.15
CA GLU A 299 -29.17 8.50 -9.65
C GLU A 299 -29.43 7.00 -9.85
N GLN A 300 -28.43 6.26 -10.32
CA GLN A 300 -28.53 4.81 -10.46
C GLN A 300 -28.61 4.12 -9.10
N TRP A 301 -27.83 4.57 -8.11
CA TRP A 301 -27.88 4.08 -6.74
C TRP A 301 -29.28 4.28 -6.13
N TRP A 302 -29.89 5.44 -6.37
CA TRP A 302 -31.22 5.80 -5.88
C TRP A 302 -32.33 4.96 -6.51
N ARG A 303 -32.36 4.87 -7.85
CA ARG A 303 -33.42 4.13 -8.58
C ARG A 303 -33.47 2.64 -8.27
N LYS A 304 -32.38 2.06 -7.79
CA LYS A 304 -32.37 0.65 -7.33
C LYS A 304 -33.04 0.46 -5.96
N ARG A 305 -33.17 1.54 -5.18
CA ARG A 305 -33.58 1.49 -3.77
C ARG A 305 -34.90 2.20 -3.49
N SER A 306 -35.32 3.10 -4.37
CA SER A 306 -36.44 3.99 -4.11
C SER A 306 -37.31 4.20 -5.34
N ASN A 307 -38.62 4.30 -5.10
CA ASN A 307 -39.58 4.84 -6.06
C ASN A 307 -39.70 6.37 -5.97
N GLU A 308 -39.13 7.02 -4.96
CA GLU A 308 -39.14 8.47 -4.83
C GLU A 308 -38.42 9.14 -6.00
N PRO A 309 -38.84 10.35 -6.41
CA PRO A 309 -38.08 11.16 -7.35
C PRO A 309 -36.63 11.31 -6.89
N VAL A 310 -35.68 11.26 -7.84
CA VAL A 310 -34.25 11.37 -7.51
C VAL A 310 -33.98 12.74 -6.87
N PRO A 311 -33.41 12.79 -5.65
CA PRO A 311 -33.16 14.03 -4.94
C PRO A 311 -32.26 14.98 -5.71
N SER A 312 -32.52 16.29 -5.59
CA SER A 312 -31.72 17.33 -6.23
C SER A 312 -30.50 17.74 -5.39
N ASN A 313 -30.60 17.61 -4.06
CA ASN A 313 -29.54 17.94 -3.12
C ASN A 313 -29.33 16.81 -2.09
N THR A 314 -28.28 16.95 -1.28
CA THR A 314 -27.86 15.91 -0.33
C THR A 314 -28.75 15.85 0.92
N GLU A 315 -29.29 16.98 1.36
CA GLU A 315 -30.14 17.06 2.56
C GLU A 315 -31.48 16.37 2.33
N ASP A 316 -32.13 16.64 1.20
CA ASP A 316 -33.37 15.97 0.80
C ASP A 316 -33.18 14.46 0.67
N ALA A 317 -32.02 14.03 0.17
CA ALA A 317 -31.70 12.61 0.05
C ALA A 317 -31.62 11.93 1.42
N VAL A 318 -30.96 12.56 2.40
CA VAL A 318 -30.87 12.06 3.77
C VAL A 318 -32.25 12.02 4.43
N ASP A 319 -33.06 13.09 4.33
CA ASP A 319 -34.42 13.13 4.90
C ASP A 319 -35.30 12.00 4.36
N LEU A 320 -35.30 11.79 3.05
CA LEU A 320 -36.07 10.70 2.42
C LEU A 320 -35.59 9.32 2.86
N CYS A 321 -34.28 9.13 3.08
CA CYS A 321 -33.75 7.86 3.59
C CYS A 321 -34.17 7.63 5.06
N GLU A 322 -34.07 8.64 5.92
CA GLU A 322 -34.47 8.56 7.33
C GLU A 322 -35.97 8.30 7.52
N ARG A 323 -36.78 8.74 6.56
CA ARG A 323 -38.24 8.51 6.54
C ARG A 323 -38.63 7.16 5.95
N GLY A 324 -37.68 6.31 5.56
CA GLY A 324 -37.94 5.00 4.98
C GLY A 324 -38.33 5.01 3.50
N GLY A 325 -37.98 6.07 2.77
CA GLY A 325 -38.22 6.18 1.33
C GLY A 325 -37.31 5.30 0.47
N ILE A 326 -36.47 4.46 1.08
CA ILE A 326 -35.57 3.53 0.40
C ILE A 326 -35.70 2.12 0.99
N CYS A 327 -35.38 1.10 0.19
CA CYS A 327 -35.39 -0.28 0.65
C CYS A 327 -34.31 -0.56 1.70
N GLU A 328 -34.57 -1.55 2.54
CA GLU A 328 -33.58 -2.09 3.45
C GLU A 328 -32.40 -2.70 2.67
N THR A 329 -31.21 -2.66 3.27
CA THR A 329 -30.02 -3.36 2.76
C THR A 329 -29.74 -4.51 3.72
N HIS A 330 -29.83 -5.76 3.24
CA HIS A 330 -29.61 -6.95 4.06
C HIS A 330 -28.13 -7.36 4.10
N ALA A 331 -27.41 -7.19 2.98
CA ALA A 331 -25.99 -7.47 2.89
C ALA A 331 -25.29 -6.53 1.89
N ILE A 332 -23.98 -6.37 2.07
CA ILE A 332 -23.10 -5.68 1.13
C ILE A 332 -21.92 -6.57 0.77
N THR A 333 -21.53 -6.58 -0.50
CA THR A 333 -20.29 -7.21 -0.95
C THR A 333 -19.21 -6.15 -1.07
N VAL A 334 -18.16 -6.33 -0.29
CA VAL A 334 -17.03 -5.42 -0.22
C VAL A 334 -15.84 -6.09 -0.87
N ARG A 335 -15.35 -5.46 -1.93
CA ARG A 335 -14.13 -5.86 -2.61
C ARG A 335 -12.94 -5.21 -1.95
N ARG A 336 -12.10 -6.04 -1.37
CA ARG A 336 -10.76 -5.67 -0.96
C ARG A 336 -9.80 -6.05 -2.09
N VAL A 337 -9.23 -5.04 -2.70
CA VAL A 337 -8.12 -5.24 -3.65
C VAL A 337 -6.84 -5.02 -2.86
N ALA A 338 -6.03 -6.07 -2.72
CA ALA A 338 -4.74 -5.95 -2.07
C ALA A 338 -3.90 -4.84 -2.74
N GLY A 339 -3.60 -3.78 -1.99
CA GLY A 339 -2.89 -2.58 -2.46
C GLY A 339 -3.75 -1.31 -2.51
N GLU A 340 -5.08 -1.40 -2.54
CA GLU A 340 -5.93 -0.21 -2.47
C GLU A 340 -6.10 0.27 -1.01
N GLN A 341 -6.00 1.58 -0.80
CA GLN A 341 -6.15 2.20 0.53
C GLN A 341 -7.58 2.08 1.09
N TYR A 342 -8.57 1.92 0.21
CA TYR A 342 -9.98 1.89 0.58
C TYR A 342 -10.66 0.69 -0.06
N ASP A 343 -11.34 -0.08 0.77
CA ASP A 343 -12.22 -1.13 0.31
C ASP A 343 -13.40 -0.51 -0.48
N ARG A 344 -13.91 -1.23 -1.48
CA ARG A 344 -15.01 -0.73 -2.32
C ARG A 344 -16.23 -1.63 -2.18
N ILE A 345 -17.37 -1.03 -1.90
CA ILE A 345 -18.64 -1.75 -2.02
C ILE A 345 -18.93 -1.95 -3.52
N ILE A 346 -19.03 -3.21 -3.94
CA ILE A 346 -19.24 -3.58 -5.34
C ILE A 346 -20.66 -4.06 -5.61
N ASP A 347 -21.35 -4.57 -4.59
CA ASP A 347 -22.71 -5.10 -4.72
C ASP A 347 -23.50 -4.99 -3.41
N HIS A 348 -24.83 -5.07 -3.51
CA HIS A 348 -25.76 -4.94 -2.40
C HIS A 348 -26.91 -5.95 -2.53
N GLU A 349 -27.21 -6.67 -1.45
CA GLU A 349 -28.43 -7.45 -1.32
C GLU A 349 -29.52 -6.55 -0.72
N LEU A 350 -30.46 -6.13 -1.57
CA LEU A 350 -31.51 -5.16 -1.25
C LEU A 350 -32.84 -5.86 -0.98
N GLY A 351 -33.61 -5.34 -0.02
CA GLY A 351 -34.99 -5.72 0.21
C GLY A 351 -35.95 -5.18 -0.86
N SER A 352 -37.26 -5.37 -0.64
CA SER A 352 -38.27 -4.80 -1.53
C SER A 352 -38.25 -3.27 -1.50
N VAL A 353 -38.31 -2.63 -2.68
CA VAL A 353 -38.47 -1.18 -2.80
C VAL A 353 -39.78 -0.77 -2.13
N PRO A 354 -39.75 0.15 -1.15
CA PRO A 354 -40.96 0.59 -0.47
C PRO A 354 -41.83 1.40 -1.43
N PRO A 355 -43.15 1.46 -1.18
CA PRO A 355 -44.01 2.43 -1.86
C PRO A 355 -43.55 3.85 -1.52
N ARG A 356 -43.95 4.82 -2.34
CA ARG A 356 -43.66 6.23 -2.10
C ARG A 356 -44.31 6.68 -0.80
N LEU A 357 -43.60 7.56 -0.11
CA LEU A 357 -44.05 8.17 1.13
C LEU A 357 -45.27 9.07 0.93
N ASP A 358 -45.50 9.55 -0.29
CA ASP A 358 -46.68 10.34 -0.66
C ASP A 358 -47.88 9.49 -1.11
N GLY A 359 -47.72 8.15 -1.21
CA GLY A 359 -48.75 7.22 -1.66
C GLY A 359 -49.11 7.32 -3.15
N SER A 360 -48.35 8.08 -3.96
CA SER A 360 -48.67 8.33 -5.36
C SER A 360 -48.49 7.13 -6.30
N ASP A 361 -47.86 6.06 -5.81
CA ASP A 361 -47.67 4.77 -6.48
C ASP A 361 -48.69 3.70 -6.06
N GLU A 362 -49.54 3.97 -5.06
CA GLU A 362 -50.77 3.22 -4.85
C GLU A 362 -51.71 3.50 -6.03
N ARG A 363 -51.71 2.59 -7.02
CA ARG A 363 -52.90 2.47 -7.85
C ARG A 363 -54.02 2.08 -6.91
N ASP A 364 -55.01 2.96 -6.78
CA ASP A 364 -56.38 2.60 -6.40
C ASP A 364 -56.75 1.36 -7.22
N ASP A 365 -56.65 0.20 -6.60
CA ASP A 365 -56.90 -1.08 -7.24
C ASP A 365 -58.40 -1.36 -7.31
N GLY A 366 -59.24 -0.32 -7.36
CA GLY A 366 -60.65 -0.41 -7.71
C GLY A 366 -61.46 -1.37 -6.83
N ASN A 367 -60.91 -1.79 -5.70
CA ASN A 367 -61.52 -2.74 -4.77
C ASN A 367 -61.97 -2.01 -3.50
N LEU A 368 -62.46 -0.79 -3.66
CA LEU A 368 -63.42 -0.25 -2.72
C LEU A 368 -64.62 -1.20 -2.73
N PRO A 369 -65.01 -1.81 -1.59
CA PRO A 369 -66.24 -2.57 -1.54
C PRO A 369 -67.36 -1.65 -2.02
N GLU A 370 -68.06 -2.06 -3.08
CA GLU A 370 -69.21 -1.35 -3.60
C GLU A 370 -70.20 -1.19 -2.44
N TYR A 371 -70.28 0.02 -1.89
CA TYR A 371 -71.16 0.30 -0.77
C TYR A 371 -72.58 0.32 -1.33
N VAL A 372 -73.22 -0.86 -1.30
CA VAL A 372 -74.64 -0.98 -1.62
C VAL A 372 -75.38 -0.23 -0.53
N TYR A 373 -75.85 0.97 -0.86
CA TYR A 373 -76.84 1.64 -0.04
C TYR A 373 -78.02 0.68 0.12
N ALA A 374 -78.29 0.24 1.34
CA ALA A 374 -79.57 -0.37 1.65
C ALA A 374 -80.64 0.66 1.28
N ASP A 375 -81.55 0.26 0.39
CA ASP A 375 -82.68 1.09 -0.02
C ASP A 375 -83.32 1.77 1.20
N GLY A 376 -83.18 3.10 1.26
CA GLY A 376 -84.15 3.94 1.96
C GLY A 376 -83.78 4.56 3.30
N ASP A 377 -82.58 5.12 3.50
CA ASP A 377 -82.44 6.22 4.47
C ASP A 377 -81.28 7.18 4.12
N ILE A 378 -81.64 8.35 3.59
CA ILE A 378 -80.77 9.53 3.50
C ILE A 378 -81.27 10.53 4.55
N PRO A 379 -80.57 10.72 5.69
CA PRO A 379 -80.71 11.92 6.49
C PRO A 379 -79.71 12.98 6.00
N PHE A 380 -80.24 14.15 5.67
CA PHE A 380 -79.55 15.38 5.25
C PHE A 380 -78.36 15.79 6.13
#